data_AF-A0A0B6ZBZ6-F1
#
_entry.id   AF-A0A0B6ZBZ6-F1
#
_cell.length_a   1.000
_cell.length_b   1.000
_cell.length_c   1.000
_cell.angle_alpha   90.00
_cell.angle_beta   90.00
_cell.angle_gamma   90.00
#
_symmetry.space_group_name_H-M   'P 1'
#
loop_
_entity.id
_entity.type
_entity.pdbx_description
1 polymer ?
#
loop_
_entity_poly.entity_id
_entity_poly.type
_entity_poly.pdbx_seq_one_letter_code
_entity_poly.pdbx_strand_id
1 'polypeptide(L)'
;VNGTKDMIATGECWIYVSDVASLPEISLRISKSFKKNKMNYTLPILCKVRNVSRTVVTDAGGKLLWDLSVLSRSTELLTSELADSIIAGQDVEKLKRRIDHVQASVSSTQVFKTRYDKATRENIMEMISDIQEKLDSLHAMLSQYLRREAKNVSLLARAEDLKFSAQFSKSRRQRLMDRRVARNFNTVKSHALKSAVASEESLRSLTDDALNFYFCVLYMSSVKDILMDPSDLENAIGIGLAVARPEHVVDDPTSLRVYSISGSLVSRSSVMDALKYKISMTNPLSAHGGFSFVSMYQSELSYATFGASREPINAWLPLYVCPAHWERVKS
;
A
#
# COMPACT_ATOMS: atom_id res chain seq x y z
N VAL A 1 29.08 13.40 -2.76
CA VAL A 1 29.55 12.31 -1.86
C VAL A 1 29.14 10.98 -2.49
N ASN A 2 30.05 10.31 -3.20
CA ASN A 2 29.80 9.03 -3.87
C ASN A 2 29.78 7.91 -2.81
N GLY A 3 28.64 7.75 -2.14
CA GLY A 3 28.44 6.67 -1.17
C GLY A 3 28.29 5.34 -1.88
N THR A 4 29.27 4.44 -1.71
CA THR A 4 29.10 3.02 -1.97
C THR A 4 28.00 2.49 -1.05
N LYS A 5 26.82 2.20 -1.60
CA LYS A 5 25.76 1.50 -0.88
C LYS A 5 26.00 0.00 -0.99
N ASP A 6 26.26 -0.64 0.14
CA ASP A 6 26.22 -2.10 0.23
C ASP A 6 24.78 -2.58 -0.02
N MET A 7 24.57 -3.33 -1.10
CA MET A 7 23.31 -4.01 -1.35
C MET A 7 23.38 -5.43 -0.81
N ILE A 8 22.52 -5.74 0.15
CA ILE A 8 22.34 -7.11 0.66
C ILE A 8 21.22 -7.74 -0.16
N ALA A 9 21.55 -8.80 -0.90
CA ALA A 9 20.58 -9.63 -1.59
C ALA A 9 20.48 -10.99 -0.88
N THR A 10 19.25 -11.38 -0.53
CA THR A 10 18.94 -12.72 -0.04
C THR A 10 18.22 -13.48 -1.14
N GLY A 11 18.70 -14.68 -1.46
CA GLY A 11 18.09 -15.55 -2.44
C GLY A 11 17.95 -16.95 -1.87
N GLU A 12 16.81 -17.57 -2.12
CA GLU A 12 16.56 -18.97 -1.82
C GLU A 12 16.53 -19.74 -3.14
N CYS A 13 17.35 -20.79 -3.20
CA CYS A 13 17.41 -21.72 -4.31
C CYS A 13 17.22 -23.12 -3.74
N TRP A 14 16.35 -23.88 -4.38
CA TRP A 14 16.04 -25.24 -3.99
C TRP A 14 16.40 -26.14 -5.16
N ILE A 15 17.16 -27.20 -4.88
CA ILE A 15 17.69 -28.09 -5.90
C ILE A 15 17.22 -29.50 -5.58
N TYR A 16 16.58 -30.14 -6.54
CA TYR A 16 16.34 -31.57 -6.46
C TYR A 16 17.66 -32.30 -6.68
N VAL A 17 18.13 -33.01 -5.66
CA VAL A 17 19.35 -33.83 -5.74
C VAL A 17 18.93 -35.29 -5.58
N SER A 18 19.22 -36.11 -6.59
CA SER A 18 18.93 -37.54 -6.56
C SER A 18 19.89 -38.32 -5.65
N ASP A 19 21.11 -37.81 -5.47
CA ASP A 19 22.13 -38.38 -4.58
C ASP A 19 22.65 -37.33 -3.60
N VAL A 20 22.47 -37.58 -2.30
CA VAL A 20 22.88 -36.68 -1.21
C VAL A 20 24.42 -36.53 -1.17
N ALA A 21 25.17 -37.50 -1.70
CA ALA A 21 26.63 -37.45 -1.73
C ALA A 21 27.18 -36.46 -2.78
N SER A 22 26.45 -36.19 -3.86
CA SER A 22 26.87 -35.29 -4.94
C SER A 22 26.12 -33.95 -4.87
N LEU A 23 26.40 -33.15 -3.84
CA LEU A 23 25.81 -31.82 -3.73
C LEU A 23 26.42 -30.89 -4.78
N PRO A 24 25.61 -30.19 -5.59
CA PRO A 24 26.11 -29.27 -6.60
C PRO A 24 26.76 -28.04 -5.95
N GLU A 25 27.83 -27.56 -6.58
CA GLU A 25 28.42 -26.27 -6.21
C GLU A 25 27.52 -25.13 -6.70
N ILE A 26 26.98 -24.36 -5.75
CA ILE A 26 26.09 -23.24 -6.06
C ILE A 26 26.92 -21.97 -6.14
N SER A 27 27.01 -21.39 -7.33
CA SER A 27 27.56 -20.05 -7.53
C SER A 27 26.44 -19.06 -7.85
N LEU A 28 26.48 -17.88 -7.21
CA LEU A 28 25.52 -16.81 -7.45
C LEU A 28 26.18 -15.71 -8.26
N ARG A 29 25.67 -15.46 -9.47
CA ARG A 29 26.13 -14.39 -10.36
C ARG A 29 25.02 -13.36 -10.49
N ILE A 30 25.27 -12.13 -10.04
CA ILE A 30 24.39 -10.98 -10.32
C ILE A 30 24.98 -10.21 -11.49
N SER A 31 24.14 -9.81 -12.42
CA SER A 31 24.54 -8.93 -13.52
C SER A 31 23.54 -7.79 -13.66
N LYS A 32 24.03 -6.58 -13.92
CA LYS A 32 23.21 -5.41 -14.23
C LYS A 32 23.24 -5.15 -15.72
N SER A 33 22.07 -5.21 -16.36
CA SER A 33 21.91 -4.77 -17.74
C SER A 33 21.55 -3.28 -17.78
N PHE A 34 22.15 -2.53 -18.71
CA PHE A 34 21.77 -1.15 -18.98
C PHE A 34 21.90 -0.83 -20.47
N LYS A 35 21.05 0.08 -20.95
CA LYS A 35 20.99 0.48 -22.35
C LYS A 35 21.58 1.88 -22.51
N LYS A 36 22.61 2.01 -23.35
CA LYS A 36 23.23 3.31 -23.70
C LYS A 36 23.45 3.35 -25.21
N ASN A 37 22.99 4.40 -25.87
CA ASN A 37 23.11 4.58 -27.32
C ASN A 37 22.60 3.38 -28.14
N LYS A 38 21.40 2.86 -27.79
CA LYS A 38 20.78 1.66 -28.39
C LYS A 38 21.55 0.34 -28.20
N MET A 39 22.74 0.33 -27.59
CA MET A 39 23.46 -0.90 -27.22
C MET A 39 23.12 -1.34 -25.79
N ASN A 40 23.01 -2.65 -25.60
CA ASN A 40 22.80 -3.29 -24.29
C ASN A 40 24.16 -3.70 -23.71
N TYR A 41 24.46 -3.23 -22.52
CA TYR A 41 25.65 -3.59 -21.76
C TYR A 41 25.24 -4.44 -20.57
N THR A 42 26.00 -5.49 -20.27
CA THR A 42 25.79 -6.35 -19.10
C THR A 42 27.04 -6.32 -18.25
N LEU A 43 26.93 -5.75 -17.05
CA LEU A 43 28.05 -5.67 -16.11
C LEU A 43 27.88 -6.76 -15.03
N PRO A 44 28.83 -7.71 -14.90
CA PRO A 44 28.81 -8.65 -13.79
C PRO A 44 29.10 -7.89 -12.49
N ILE A 45 28.27 -8.12 -11.48
CA ILE A 45 28.49 -7.62 -10.13
C ILE A 45 29.15 -8.75 -9.34
N LEU A 46 30.34 -8.47 -8.81
CA LEU A 46 31.02 -9.41 -7.92
C LEU A 46 30.22 -9.54 -6.62
N CYS A 47 29.68 -10.74 -6.38
CA CYS A 47 28.91 -11.06 -5.19
C CYS A 47 29.75 -11.87 -4.22
N LYS A 48 29.89 -11.39 -2.99
CA LYS A 48 30.45 -12.20 -1.90
C LYS A 48 29.31 -12.90 -1.18
N VAL A 49 29.18 -14.21 -1.39
CA VAL A 49 28.23 -15.04 -0.64
C VAL A 49 28.73 -15.11 0.80
N ARG A 50 28.01 -14.47 1.73
CA ARG A 50 28.43 -14.41 3.14
C ARG A 50 28.11 -15.70 3.89
N ASN A 51 26.88 -16.19 3.75
CA ASN A 51 26.38 -17.38 4.44
C ASN A 51 25.59 -18.24 3.46
N VAL A 52 25.75 -19.56 3.55
CA VAL A 52 24.92 -20.55 2.85
C VAL A 52 24.39 -21.53 3.89
N SER A 53 23.09 -21.48 4.14
CA SER A 53 22.39 -22.50 4.94
C SER A 53 21.81 -23.55 4.00
N ARG A 54 22.01 -24.82 4.33
CA ARG A 54 21.45 -25.95 3.57
C ARG A 54 20.56 -26.77 4.49
N THR A 55 19.35 -27.06 4.02
CA THR A 55 18.40 -27.93 4.69
C THR A 55 17.97 -29.01 3.72
N VAL A 56 18.29 -30.27 4.05
CA VAL A 56 17.85 -31.42 3.26
C VAL A 56 16.48 -31.83 3.76
N VAL A 57 15.48 -31.71 2.91
CA VAL A 57 14.09 -32.11 3.21
C VAL A 57 13.90 -33.53 2.70
N THR A 58 13.93 -34.50 3.62
CA THR A 58 13.74 -35.93 3.28
C THR A 58 12.30 -36.39 3.43
N ASP A 59 11.47 -35.63 4.15
CA ASP A 59 10.10 -36.00 4.45
C ASP A 59 9.17 -35.69 3.27
N ALA A 60 8.21 -36.60 3.03
CA ALA A 60 7.28 -36.47 1.90
C ALA A 60 6.35 -35.26 2.03
N GLY A 61 6.04 -34.83 3.26
CA GLY A 61 5.20 -33.66 3.52
C GLY A 61 5.92 -32.36 3.18
N GLY A 62 7.17 -32.21 3.64
CA GLY A 62 8.05 -31.09 3.35
C GLY A 62 8.37 -30.97 1.87
N LYS A 63 8.56 -32.11 1.18
CA LYS A 63 8.68 -32.11 -0.29
C LYS A 63 7.42 -31.53 -0.96
N LEU A 64 6.23 -31.92 -0.51
CA LEU A 64 4.99 -31.43 -1.11
C LEU A 64 4.76 -29.93 -0.80
N LEU A 65 5.02 -29.50 0.44
CA LEU A 65 4.97 -28.08 0.80
C LEU A 65 5.95 -27.26 -0.04
N TRP A 66 7.10 -27.83 -0.38
CA TRP A 66 8.05 -27.22 -1.28
C TRP A 66 7.51 -27.12 -2.71
N ASP A 67 6.97 -28.21 -3.27
CA ASP A 67 6.35 -28.20 -4.60
C ASP A 67 5.25 -27.11 -4.68
N LEU A 68 4.42 -26.99 -3.64
CA LEU A 68 3.42 -25.92 -3.53
C LEU A 68 4.03 -24.53 -3.40
N SER A 69 5.14 -24.38 -2.69
CA SER A 69 5.85 -23.09 -2.59
C SER A 69 6.42 -22.65 -3.94
N VAL A 70 6.93 -23.60 -4.73
CA VAL A 70 7.40 -23.37 -6.11
C VAL A 70 6.24 -22.98 -7.02
N LEU A 71 5.10 -23.66 -6.90
CA LEU A 71 3.89 -23.31 -7.65
C LEU A 71 3.39 -21.91 -7.27
N SER A 72 3.33 -21.58 -5.98
CA SER A 72 2.95 -20.25 -5.49
C SER A 72 3.83 -19.14 -6.07
N ARG A 73 5.16 -19.34 -6.02
CA ARG A 73 6.12 -18.40 -6.63
C ARG A 73 5.95 -18.30 -8.15
N SER A 74 5.68 -19.43 -8.81
CA SER A 74 5.43 -19.46 -10.26
C SER A 74 4.17 -18.69 -10.61
N THR A 75 3.10 -18.79 -9.81
CA THR A 75 1.87 -18.01 -9.95
C THR A 75 2.14 -16.52 -9.79
N GLU A 76 2.96 -16.11 -8.82
CA GLU A 76 3.33 -14.69 -8.63
C GLU A 76 4.11 -14.11 -9.83
N LEU A 77 5.05 -14.89 -10.39
CA LEU A 77 5.76 -14.49 -11.61
C LEU A 77 4.79 -14.36 -12.79
N LEU A 78 3.87 -15.32 -12.94
CA LEU A 78 2.83 -15.25 -13.97
C LEU A 78 1.91 -14.03 -13.79
N THR A 79 1.62 -13.62 -12.55
CA THR A 79 0.86 -12.40 -12.27
C THR A 79 1.56 -11.17 -12.82
N SER A 80 2.86 -11.00 -12.54
CA SER A 80 3.63 -9.87 -13.05
C SER A 80 3.76 -9.89 -14.57
N GLU A 81 4.06 -11.05 -15.15
CA GLU A 81 4.20 -11.20 -16.60
C GLU A 81 2.87 -10.96 -17.33
N LEU A 82 1.75 -11.43 -16.79
CA LEU A 82 0.43 -11.19 -17.36
C LEU A 82 0.05 -9.71 -17.33
N ALA A 83 0.29 -9.04 -16.21
CA ALA A 83 0.06 -7.60 -16.10
C ALA A 83 0.88 -6.81 -17.14
N ASP A 84 2.18 -7.11 -17.25
CA ASP A 84 3.06 -6.45 -18.22
C ASP A 84 2.64 -6.74 -19.68
N SER A 85 2.27 -7.99 -20.01
CA SER A 85 1.78 -8.34 -21.35
C SER A 85 0.46 -7.65 -21.69
N ILE A 86 -0.46 -7.50 -20.73
CA ILE A 86 -1.74 -6.79 -20.91
C ILE A 86 -1.48 -5.30 -21.17
N ILE A 87 -0.64 -4.65 -20.34
CA ILE A 87 -0.29 -3.24 -20.49
C ILE A 87 0.39 -2.99 -21.84
N ALA A 88 1.27 -3.91 -22.26
CA ALA A 88 1.98 -3.83 -23.53
C ALA A 88 1.14 -4.26 -24.76
N GLY A 89 -0.08 -4.78 -24.55
CA GLY A 89 -0.93 -5.30 -25.63
C GLY A 89 -0.32 -6.50 -26.38
N GLN A 90 0.47 -7.32 -25.69
CA GLN A 90 1.14 -8.49 -26.26
C GLN A 90 0.21 -9.71 -26.33
N ASP A 91 0.63 -10.72 -27.10
CA ASP A 91 -0.05 -12.02 -27.15
C ASP A 91 0.11 -12.77 -25.81
N VAL A 92 -1.01 -13.18 -25.22
CA VAL A 92 -1.09 -13.84 -23.90
C VAL A 92 -1.20 -15.36 -24.00
N GLU A 93 -1.24 -15.95 -25.20
CA GLU A 93 -1.51 -17.39 -25.37
C GLU A 93 -0.43 -18.27 -24.71
N LYS A 94 0.84 -17.82 -24.71
CA LYS A 94 1.93 -18.52 -24.00
C LYS A 94 1.72 -18.49 -22.48
N LEU A 95 1.21 -17.38 -21.95
CA LEU A 95 0.94 -17.24 -20.51
C LEU A 95 -0.25 -18.09 -20.10
N LYS A 96 -1.31 -18.12 -20.92
CA LYS A 96 -2.48 -18.99 -20.74
C LYS A 96 -2.07 -20.45 -20.53
N ARG A 97 -1.26 -21.01 -21.45
CA ARG A 97 -0.78 -22.40 -21.33
C ARG A 97 0.01 -22.66 -20.03
N ARG A 98 0.75 -21.66 -19.55
CA ARG A 98 1.50 -21.77 -18.29
C ARG A 98 0.57 -21.73 -17.08
N ILE A 99 -0.45 -20.86 -17.09
CA ILE A 99 -1.49 -20.81 -16.06
C ILE A 99 -2.22 -22.16 -16.00
N ASP A 100 -2.64 -22.69 -17.15
CA ASP A 100 -3.32 -23.99 -17.23
C ASP A 100 -2.45 -25.14 -16.69
N HIS A 101 -1.14 -25.10 -16.97
CA HIS A 101 -0.19 -26.09 -16.44
C HIS A 101 -0.05 -26.02 -14.91
N VAL A 102 0.02 -24.80 -14.35
CA VAL A 102 0.06 -24.62 -12.89
C VAL A 102 -1.26 -25.09 -12.26
N GLN A 103 -2.41 -24.75 -12.86
CA GLN A 103 -3.72 -25.22 -12.42
C GLN A 103 -3.83 -26.74 -12.40
N ALA A 104 -3.35 -27.41 -13.46
CA ALA A 104 -3.32 -28.87 -13.52
C ALA A 104 -2.41 -29.46 -12.44
N SER A 105 -1.26 -28.84 -12.18
CA SER A 105 -0.31 -29.27 -11.14
C SER A 105 -0.92 -29.15 -9.74
N VAL A 106 -1.57 -28.02 -9.43
CA VAL A 106 -2.29 -27.81 -8.16
C VAL A 106 -3.42 -28.84 -8.01
N SER A 107 -4.22 -29.05 -9.05
CA SER A 107 -5.33 -30.01 -9.03
C SER A 107 -4.89 -31.46 -8.87
N SER A 108 -3.69 -31.81 -9.36
CA SER A 108 -3.11 -33.15 -9.21
C SER A 108 -2.55 -33.45 -7.81
N THR A 109 -2.48 -32.43 -6.95
CA THR A 109 -1.87 -32.54 -5.63
C THR A 109 -2.75 -33.37 -4.67
N GLN A 110 -2.22 -34.52 -4.23
CA GLN A 110 -2.89 -35.38 -3.26
C GLN A 110 -2.63 -34.90 -1.82
N VAL A 111 -3.64 -34.29 -1.22
CA VAL A 111 -3.60 -33.79 0.18
C VAL A 111 -3.71 -34.90 1.22
N PHE A 112 -4.46 -35.97 0.91
CA PHE A 112 -4.73 -37.04 1.86
C PHE A 112 -3.83 -38.25 1.61
N LYS A 113 -2.58 -38.16 2.09
CA LYS A 113 -1.69 -39.33 2.21
C LYS A 113 -1.55 -39.73 3.69
N THR A 114 -1.52 -41.02 3.95
CA THR A 114 -1.43 -41.60 5.31
C THR A 114 -0.21 -41.11 6.10
N ARG A 115 0.82 -40.63 5.41
CA ARG A 115 2.09 -40.17 6.00
C ARG A 115 2.10 -38.70 6.43
N TYR A 116 1.02 -37.95 6.23
CA TYR A 116 0.98 -36.52 6.58
C TYR A 116 0.31 -36.31 7.94
N ASP A 117 0.96 -35.55 8.81
CA ASP A 117 0.38 -35.09 10.05
C ASP A 117 -0.78 -34.11 9.78
N LYS A 118 -1.68 -33.95 10.75
CA LYS A 118 -2.83 -33.03 10.68
C LYS A 118 -2.38 -31.59 10.40
N ALA A 119 -1.36 -31.11 11.12
CA ALA A 119 -0.82 -29.77 10.94
C ALA A 119 -0.25 -29.56 9.53
N THR A 120 0.46 -30.55 9.00
CA THR A 120 0.99 -30.49 7.62
C THR A 120 -0.13 -30.45 6.58
N ARG A 121 -1.21 -31.22 6.78
CA ARG A 121 -2.37 -31.21 5.88
C ARG A 121 -3.09 -29.87 5.88
N GLU A 122 -3.25 -29.25 7.05
CA GLU A 122 -3.85 -27.93 7.19
C GLU A 122 -3.04 -26.87 6.42
N ASN A 123 -1.71 -26.86 6.60
CA ASN A 123 -0.82 -25.96 5.85
C ASN A 123 -0.88 -26.21 4.33
N ILE A 124 -0.94 -27.48 3.91
CA ILE A 124 -1.07 -27.83 2.48
C ILE A 124 -2.39 -27.29 1.91
N MET A 125 -3.50 -27.45 2.63
CA MET A 125 -4.82 -26.95 2.19
C MET A 125 -4.84 -25.42 2.11
N GLU A 126 -4.27 -24.74 3.11
CA GLU A 126 -4.14 -23.28 3.12
C GLU A 126 -3.35 -22.80 1.90
N MET A 127 -2.18 -23.40 1.63
CA MET A 127 -1.37 -23.05 0.46
C MET A 127 -2.07 -23.34 -0.86
N ILE A 128 -2.79 -24.47 -0.98
CA ILE A 128 -3.57 -24.78 -2.19
C ILE A 128 -4.67 -23.73 -2.39
N SER A 129 -5.41 -23.39 -1.33
CA SER A 129 -6.47 -22.37 -1.38
C SER A 129 -5.90 -21.03 -1.87
N ASP A 130 -4.79 -20.58 -1.29
CA ASP A 130 -4.12 -19.33 -1.67
C ASP A 130 -3.67 -19.33 -3.14
N ILE A 131 -3.11 -20.44 -3.63
CA ILE A 131 -2.66 -20.55 -5.03
C ILE A 131 -3.88 -20.54 -5.96
N GLN A 132 -4.97 -21.20 -5.56
CA GLN A 132 -6.17 -21.35 -6.38
C GLN A 132 -6.92 -20.01 -6.50
N GLU A 133 -7.05 -19.25 -5.42
CA GLU A 133 -7.59 -17.88 -5.47
C GLU A 133 -6.80 -16.97 -6.41
N LYS A 134 -5.46 -17.08 -6.40
CA LYS A 134 -4.60 -16.33 -7.33
C LYS A 134 -4.81 -16.78 -8.78
N LEU A 135 -4.91 -18.09 -9.04
CA LEU A 135 -5.15 -18.62 -10.39
C LEU A 135 -6.50 -18.21 -10.94
N ASP A 136 -7.56 -18.23 -10.12
CA ASP A 136 -8.89 -17.76 -10.49
C ASP A 136 -8.88 -16.27 -10.87
N SER A 137 -8.14 -15.46 -10.11
CA SER A 137 -7.91 -14.04 -10.43
C SER A 137 -7.23 -13.85 -11.79
N LEU A 138 -6.19 -14.65 -12.08
CA LEU A 138 -5.48 -14.61 -13.37
C LEU A 138 -6.39 -15.05 -14.52
N HIS A 139 -7.18 -16.11 -14.35
CA HIS A 139 -8.13 -16.57 -15.36
C HIS A 139 -9.24 -15.55 -15.62
N ALA A 140 -9.74 -14.87 -14.59
CA ALA A 140 -10.72 -13.81 -14.74
C ALA A 140 -10.17 -12.63 -15.54
N MET A 141 -8.94 -12.20 -15.23
CA MET A 141 -8.26 -11.13 -15.96
C MET A 141 -7.98 -11.51 -17.43
N LEU A 142 -7.48 -12.74 -17.65
CA LEU A 142 -7.20 -13.26 -18.98
C LEU A 142 -8.49 -13.35 -19.82
N SER A 143 -9.59 -13.78 -19.21
CA SER A 143 -10.91 -13.83 -19.86
C SER A 143 -11.42 -12.44 -20.25
N GLN A 144 -11.27 -11.43 -19.38
CA GLN A 144 -11.63 -10.05 -19.70
C GLN A 144 -10.76 -9.49 -20.84
N TYR A 145 -9.45 -9.75 -20.80
CA TYR A 145 -8.54 -9.33 -21.86
C TYR A 145 -8.89 -9.95 -23.22
N LEU A 146 -9.11 -11.27 -23.27
CA LEU A 146 -9.46 -11.99 -24.51
C LEU A 146 -10.80 -11.53 -25.11
N ARG A 147 -11.76 -11.10 -24.28
CA ARG A 147 -13.03 -10.51 -24.74
C ARG A 147 -12.86 -9.13 -25.40
N ARG A 148 -11.62 -8.63 -25.56
CA ARG A 148 -11.28 -7.31 -26.10
C ARG A 148 -11.87 -6.14 -25.30
N GLU A 149 -12.21 -6.38 -24.03
CA GLU A 149 -12.41 -5.32 -23.03
C GLU A 149 -11.07 -4.68 -22.63
N ALA A 150 -9.96 -5.01 -23.31
CA ALA A 150 -8.62 -4.49 -23.05
C ALA A 150 -8.48 -2.97 -23.15
N LYS A 151 -9.42 -2.27 -23.81
CA LYS A 151 -9.48 -0.79 -23.81
C LYS A 151 -10.19 -0.20 -22.58
N ASN A 152 -10.75 -1.06 -21.72
CA ASN A 152 -11.46 -0.64 -20.53
C ASN A 152 -10.44 -0.17 -19.48
N VAL A 153 -10.56 1.08 -19.07
CA VAL A 153 -9.67 1.73 -18.08
C VAL A 153 -9.62 0.92 -16.78
N SER A 154 -10.70 0.21 -16.44
CA SER A 154 -10.78 -0.67 -15.27
C SER A 154 -9.84 -1.88 -15.34
N LEU A 155 -9.61 -2.45 -16.52
CA LEU A 155 -8.72 -3.61 -16.69
C LEU A 155 -7.25 -3.20 -16.61
N LEU A 156 -6.90 -2.04 -17.19
CA LEU A 156 -5.57 -1.47 -17.07
C LEU A 156 -5.25 -1.10 -15.61
N ALA A 157 -6.20 -0.47 -14.90
CA ALA A 157 -6.04 -0.18 -13.47
C ALA A 157 -5.83 -1.46 -12.64
N ARG A 158 -6.60 -2.52 -12.91
CA ARG A 158 -6.41 -3.83 -12.25
C ARG A 158 -5.08 -4.49 -12.59
N ALA A 159 -4.61 -4.38 -13.84
CA ALA A 159 -3.31 -4.91 -14.24
C ALA A 159 -2.16 -4.18 -13.53
N GLU A 160 -2.23 -2.85 -13.43
CA GLU A 160 -1.28 -2.06 -12.64
C GLU A 160 -1.32 -2.44 -11.16
N ASP A 161 -2.51 -2.54 -10.55
CA ASP A 161 -2.66 -2.99 -9.17
C ASP A 161 -2.02 -4.37 -8.92
N LEU A 162 -2.19 -5.30 -9.86
CA LEU A 162 -1.60 -6.64 -9.76
C LEU A 162 -0.08 -6.62 -9.89
N LYS A 163 0.47 -5.81 -10.81
CA LYS A 163 1.91 -5.63 -10.97
C LYS A 163 2.55 -5.15 -9.66
N PHE A 164 1.93 -4.17 -9.01
CA PHE A 164 2.39 -3.72 -7.69
C PHE A 164 2.16 -4.78 -6.62
N SER A 165 1.07 -5.54 -6.67
CA SER A 165 0.82 -6.61 -5.70
C SER A 165 1.86 -7.74 -5.75
N ALA A 166 2.37 -8.08 -6.93
CA ALA A 166 3.38 -9.13 -7.11
C ALA A 166 4.77 -8.67 -6.65
N GLN A 167 5.10 -7.38 -6.81
CA GLN A 167 6.35 -6.81 -6.30
C GLN A 167 6.34 -6.63 -4.77
N PHE A 168 5.16 -6.62 -4.16
CA PHE A 168 4.97 -6.34 -2.76
C PHE A 168 4.14 -7.44 -2.09
N SER A 169 4.81 -8.51 -1.65
CA SER A 169 4.23 -9.58 -0.83
C SER A 169 3.33 -8.99 0.28
N LYS A 170 2.01 -9.03 0.04
CA LYS A 170 0.99 -8.44 0.91
C LYS A 170 1.05 -9.02 2.32
N SER A 171 1.49 -10.27 2.49
CA SER A 171 1.55 -10.94 3.80
C SER A 171 2.51 -10.25 4.78
N ARG A 172 3.69 -9.79 4.35
CA ARG A 172 4.64 -9.11 5.24
C ARG A 172 4.15 -7.72 5.65
N ARG A 173 3.57 -6.97 4.71
CA ARG A 173 3.00 -5.63 4.96
C ARG A 173 1.73 -5.69 5.80
N GLN A 174 0.83 -6.61 5.49
CA GLN A 174 -0.40 -6.84 6.24
C GLN A 174 -0.06 -7.19 7.69
N ARG A 175 0.88 -8.13 7.93
CA ARG A 175 1.36 -8.45 9.29
C ARG A 175 1.96 -7.23 10.02
N LEU A 176 2.70 -6.37 9.31
CA LEU A 176 3.26 -5.14 9.88
C LEU A 176 2.17 -4.12 10.22
N MET A 177 1.18 -3.98 9.35
CA MET A 177 0.03 -3.10 9.53
C MET A 177 -0.86 -3.59 10.67
N ASP A 178 -1.24 -4.87 10.68
CA ASP A 178 -2.02 -5.50 11.75
C ASP A 178 -1.30 -5.39 13.10
N ARG A 179 0.03 -5.53 13.13
CA ARG A 179 0.82 -5.33 14.35
C ARG A 179 0.80 -3.89 14.84
N ARG A 180 0.74 -2.90 13.92
CA ARG A 180 0.58 -1.48 14.27
C ARG A 180 -0.84 -1.19 14.74
N VAL A 181 -1.85 -1.72 14.06
CA VAL A 181 -3.27 -1.61 14.44
C VAL A 181 -3.49 -2.20 15.83
N ALA A 182 -3.01 -3.42 16.08
CA ALA A 182 -3.12 -4.07 17.39
C ALA A 182 -2.42 -3.27 18.51
N ARG A 183 -1.25 -2.66 18.23
CA ARG A 183 -0.56 -1.79 19.20
C ARG A 183 -1.36 -0.52 19.49
N ASN A 184 -1.98 0.05 18.47
CA ASN A 184 -2.74 1.30 18.59
C ASN A 184 -4.16 1.06 19.11
N PHE A 185 -4.70 -0.15 18.96
CA PHE A 185 -6.07 -0.50 19.29
C PHE A 185 -6.41 -0.24 20.75
N ASN A 186 -5.51 -0.58 21.69
CA ASN A 186 -5.74 -0.33 23.11
C ASN A 186 -5.76 1.17 23.42
N THR A 187 -4.89 1.94 22.77
CA THR A 187 -4.85 3.40 22.89
C THR A 187 -6.15 4.00 22.36
N VAL A 188 -6.56 3.64 21.13
CA VAL A 188 -7.80 4.11 20.49
C VAL A 188 -9.04 3.71 21.30
N LYS A 189 -9.15 2.44 21.74
CA LYS A 189 -10.28 1.93 22.52
C LYS A 189 -10.40 2.60 23.90
N SER A 190 -9.28 2.82 24.59
CA SER A 190 -9.26 3.52 25.88
C SER A 190 -9.62 5.01 25.75
N HIS A 191 -9.53 5.55 24.55
CA HIS A 191 -9.79 6.94 24.24
C HIS A 191 -11.21 7.18 23.70
N ALA A 192 -11.74 6.28 22.87
CA ALA A 192 -13.12 6.30 22.39
C ALA A 192 -14.18 6.10 23.51
N LEU A 193 -13.79 5.46 24.61
CA LEU A 193 -14.66 5.29 25.80
C LEU A 193 -14.70 6.54 26.70
N LYS A 194 -13.86 7.55 26.44
CA LYS A 194 -13.70 8.75 27.30
C LYS A 194 -14.16 10.04 26.65
N SER A 195 -14.49 10.03 25.36
CA SER A 195 -14.99 11.19 24.60
C SER A 195 -16.33 11.65 25.17
N ALA A 196 -16.26 12.62 26.07
CA ALA A 196 -17.41 13.32 26.63
C ALA A 196 -17.90 14.41 25.66
N VAL A 197 -19.22 14.55 25.57
CA VAL A 197 -19.86 15.69 24.90
C VAL A 197 -19.44 16.96 25.63
N ALA A 198 -18.94 17.95 24.90
CA ALA A 198 -18.62 19.27 25.44
C ALA A 198 -19.85 19.84 26.19
N SER A 199 -19.69 20.27 27.44
CA SER A 199 -20.79 20.93 28.14
C SER A 199 -21.07 22.27 27.45
N GLU A 200 -22.32 22.46 27.02
CA GLU A 200 -22.78 23.66 26.31
C GLU A 200 -22.45 24.96 27.07
N GLU A 201 -22.48 24.88 28.40
CA GLU A 201 -22.14 25.95 29.33
C GLU A 201 -20.69 26.42 29.19
N SER A 202 -19.74 25.51 28.93
CA SER A 202 -18.31 25.85 28.77
C SER A 202 -18.02 26.53 27.43
N LEU A 203 -18.85 26.28 26.40
CA LEU A 203 -18.71 26.94 25.10
C LEU A 203 -19.37 28.32 25.10
N ARG A 204 -20.44 28.50 25.88
CA ARG A 204 -21.09 29.80 26.08
C ARG A 204 -20.27 30.78 26.90
N SER A 205 -19.32 30.30 27.70
CA SER A 205 -18.43 31.13 28.53
C SER A 205 -17.13 31.58 27.83
N LEU A 206 -16.95 31.25 26.55
CA LEU A 206 -15.82 31.75 25.76
C LEU A 206 -15.95 33.28 25.58
N THR A 207 -14.85 34.00 25.78
CA THR A 207 -14.76 35.45 25.57
C THR A 207 -14.93 35.81 24.09
N ASP A 208 -15.53 36.98 23.80
CA ASP A 208 -15.71 37.46 22.42
C ASP A 208 -14.39 37.53 21.64
N ASP A 209 -13.28 37.89 22.28
CA ASP A 209 -11.95 37.87 21.68
C ASP A 209 -11.54 36.47 21.19
N ALA A 210 -11.89 35.43 21.94
CA ALA A 210 -11.61 34.05 21.57
C ALA A 210 -12.53 33.59 20.42
N LEU A 211 -13.80 33.99 20.42
CA LEU A 211 -14.74 33.70 19.33
C LEU A 211 -14.30 34.36 18.02
N ASN A 212 -13.79 35.59 18.10
CA ASN A 212 -13.26 36.33 16.95
C ASN A 212 -11.90 35.79 16.47
N PHE A 213 -11.06 35.33 17.40
CA PHE A 213 -9.77 34.74 17.04
C PHE A 213 -9.91 33.37 16.39
N TYR A 214 -10.75 32.49 16.96
CA TYR A 214 -11.01 31.15 16.44
C TYR A 214 -12.15 31.16 15.43
N PHE A 215 -11.89 31.77 14.27
CA PHE A 215 -12.85 31.97 13.19
C PHE A 215 -12.46 31.18 11.94
N CYS A 216 -13.40 30.41 11.37
CA CYS A 216 -13.17 29.67 10.14
C CYS A 216 -13.26 30.61 8.92
N VAL A 217 -12.12 30.79 8.24
CA VAL A 217 -11.99 31.68 7.07
C VAL A 217 -12.75 31.18 5.84
N LEU A 218 -13.09 29.90 5.76
CA LEU A 218 -13.78 29.37 4.58
C LEU A 218 -15.30 29.39 4.72
N TYR A 219 -15.81 29.08 5.91
CA TYR A 219 -17.24 29.01 6.19
C TYR A 219 -17.80 30.30 6.81
N MET A 220 -16.92 31.25 7.16
CA MET A 220 -17.28 32.47 7.88
C MET A 220 -18.02 32.20 9.20
N SER A 221 -17.62 31.15 9.92
CA SER A 221 -18.26 30.73 11.17
C SER A 221 -17.31 30.78 12.36
N SER A 222 -17.85 31.13 13.53
CA SER A 222 -17.09 31.09 14.78
C SER A 222 -16.89 29.66 15.25
N VAL A 223 -15.88 29.43 16.10
CA VAL A 223 -15.68 28.13 16.76
C VAL A 223 -16.92 27.69 17.54
N LYS A 224 -17.70 28.63 18.10
CA LYS A 224 -18.94 28.32 18.80
C LYS A 224 -19.97 27.74 17.85
N ASP A 225 -20.17 28.33 16.68
CA ASP A 225 -21.16 27.84 15.71
C ASP A 225 -20.76 26.45 15.19
N ILE A 226 -19.47 26.25 14.90
CA ILE A 226 -18.93 24.95 14.47
C ILE A 226 -19.16 23.87 15.53
N LEU A 227 -18.90 24.19 16.80
CA LEU A 227 -19.06 23.23 17.90
C LEU A 227 -20.51 23.11 18.38
N MET A 228 -21.39 24.06 18.09
CA MET A 228 -22.80 23.99 18.51
C MET A 228 -23.69 23.40 17.42
N ASP A 229 -23.18 23.21 16.21
CA ASP A 229 -23.94 22.63 15.11
C ASP A 229 -24.33 21.16 15.43
N PRO A 230 -25.64 20.86 15.55
CA PRO A 230 -26.10 19.51 15.81
C PRO A 230 -26.04 18.62 14.57
N SER A 231 -25.88 19.20 13.37
CA SER A 231 -25.86 18.45 12.11
C SER A 231 -24.51 17.79 11.81
N ASP A 232 -23.41 18.32 12.37
CA ASP A 232 -22.05 17.78 12.18
C ASP A 232 -21.27 17.75 13.51
N LEU A 233 -21.53 16.68 14.29
CA LEU A 233 -20.89 16.48 15.59
C LEU A 233 -19.38 16.26 15.51
N GLU A 234 -18.87 15.87 14.34
CA GLU A 234 -17.45 15.64 14.10
C GLU A 234 -16.73 16.90 13.60
N ASN A 235 -17.45 18.01 13.40
CA ASN A 235 -16.87 19.25 12.94
C ASN A 235 -15.99 19.89 14.03
N ALA A 236 -14.88 20.45 13.60
CA ALA A 236 -13.86 21.02 14.45
C ALA A 236 -13.11 22.10 13.70
N ILE A 237 -12.58 23.08 14.44
CA ILE A 237 -11.66 24.05 13.87
C ILE A 237 -10.23 23.49 13.89
N GLY A 238 -9.44 23.83 12.87
CA GLY A 238 -8.05 23.43 12.80
C GLY A 238 -7.23 24.30 11.86
N ILE A 239 -5.96 23.95 11.72
CA ILE A 239 -5.02 24.65 10.85
C ILE A 239 -4.94 23.91 9.51
N GLY A 240 -5.00 24.67 8.41
CA GLY A 240 -4.71 24.14 7.09
C GLY A 240 -3.22 23.79 6.93
N LEU A 241 -2.92 22.70 6.24
CA LEU A 241 -1.56 22.30 5.95
C LEU A 241 -1.36 22.12 4.44
N ALA A 242 -0.17 22.46 3.96
CA ALA A 242 0.32 22.00 2.66
C ALA A 242 1.29 20.85 2.90
N VAL A 243 0.88 19.65 2.53
CA VAL A 243 1.64 18.43 2.74
C VAL A 243 1.92 17.74 1.40
N ALA A 244 2.99 16.95 1.32
CA ALA A 244 3.12 15.96 0.27
C ALA A 244 3.65 14.63 0.79
N ARG A 245 3.26 13.56 0.11
CA ARG A 245 3.71 12.20 0.40
C ARG A 245 4.77 11.79 -0.64
N PRO A 246 6.02 11.55 -0.23
CA PRO A 246 6.99 11.02 -1.17
C PRO A 246 6.63 9.59 -1.62
N GLU A 247 7.13 9.14 -2.76
CA GLU A 247 6.79 7.82 -3.33
C GLU A 247 7.14 6.65 -2.39
N HIS A 248 8.22 6.77 -1.60
CA HIS A 248 8.60 5.76 -0.60
C HIS A 248 7.63 5.65 0.58
N VAL A 249 6.57 6.47 0.65
CA VAL A 249 5.48 6.35 1.63
C VAL A 249 4.69 5.06 1.43
N VAL A 250 4.81 4.39 0.28
CA VAL A 250 4.31 3.02 0.11
C VAL A 250 4.97 2.06 1.13
N ASP A 251 6.24 2.28 1.47
CA ASP A 251 6.98 1.47 2.45
C ASP A 251 6.95 2.07 3.87
N ASP A 252 6.79 3.39 4.00
CA ASP A 252 6.50 4.06 5.27
C ASP A 252 5.27 4.98 5.19
N PRO A 253 4.05 4.44 5.46
CA PRO A 253 2.81 5.21 5.35
C PRO A 253 2.70 6.35 6.36
N THR A 254 3.62 6.42 7.34
CA THR A 254 3.65 7.49 8.36
C THR A 254 4.49 8.69 7.95
N SER A 255 5.32 8.56 6.91
CA SER A 255 6.15 9.66 6.44
C SER A 255 5.31 10.67 5.68
N LEU A 256 5.13 11.85 6.27
CA LEU A 256 4.43 12.99 5.67
C LEU A 256 5.35 14.21 5.72
N ARG A 257 5.53 14.89 4.58
CA ARG A 257 6.32 16.12 4.52
C ARG A 257 5.38 17.30 4.59
N VAL A 258 5.52 18.13 5.62
CA VAL A 258 4.82 19.41 5.74
C VAL A 258 5.68 20.46 5.04
N TYR A 259 5.13 21.10 4.00
CA TYR A 259 5.79 22.20 3.29
C TYR A 259 5.48 23.54 3.94
N SER A 260 4.22 23.74 4.32
CA SER A 260 3.79 24.95 4.99
C SER A 260 2.62 24.68 5.93
N ILE A 261 2.56 25.49 6.98
CA ILE A 261 1.45 25.55 7.93
C ILE A 261 0.69 26.84 7.62
N SER A 262 -0.62 26.73 7.43
CA SER A 262 -1.50 27.86 7.16
C SER A 262 -1.63 28.76 8.39
N GLY A 263 -1.70 30.08 8.18
CA GLY A 263 -2.12 31.00 9.24
C GLY A 263 -3.65 30.99 9.38
N SER A 264 -4.37 30.61 8.33
CA SER A 264 -5.82 30.55 8.31
C SER A 264 -6.34 29.34 9.07
N LEU A 265 -7.34 29.60 9.92
CA LEU A 265 -8.12 28.57 10.58
C LEU A 265 -9.28 28.13 9.68
N VAL A 266 -9.49 26.82 9.61
CA VAL A 266 -10.52 26.20 8.76
C VAL A 266 -11.23 25.08 9.51
N SER A 267 -12.52 24.93 9.25
CA SER A 267 -13.31 23.83 9.80
C SER A 267 -13.10 22.56 8.98
N ARG A 268 -13.31 21.40 9.63
CA ARG A 268 -13.24 20.09 8.97
C ARG A 268 -14.17 20.04 7.75
N SER A 269 -15.43 20.44 7.91
CA SER A 269 -16.42 20.34 6.83
C SER A 269 -16.03 21.21 5.64
N SER A 270 -15.50 22.42 5.86
CA SER A 270 -15.00 23.27 4.77
C SER A 270 -13.85 22.65 4.00
N VAL A 271 -12.92 21.98 4.69
CA VAL A 271 -11.81 21.29 4.02
C VAL A 271 -12.31 20.08 3.24
N MET A 272 -13.25 19.32 3.79
CA MET A 272 -13.85 18.17 3.11
C MET A 272 -14.64 18.57 1.87
N ASP A 273 -15.42 19.66 1.94
CA ASP A 273 -16.14 20.20 0.80
C ASP A 273 -15.18 20.72 -0.27
N ALA A 274 -14.13 21.44 0.14
CA ALA A 274 -13.09 21.90 -0.79
C ALA A 274 -12.39 20.73 -1.48
N LEU A 275 -12.02 19.68 -0.74
CA LEU A 275 -11.43 18.46 -1.30
C LEU A 275 -12.38 17.79 -2.28
N LYS A 276 -13.65 17.59 -1.89
CA LYS A 276 -14.67 16.96 -2.72
C LYS A 276 -14.89 17.73 -4.02
N TYR A 277 -14.99 19.06 -3.93
CA TYR A 277 -15.12 19.95 -5.08
C TYR A 277 -13.88 19.90 -5.99
N LYS A 278 -12.68 19.94 -5.41
CA LYS A 278 -11.44 19.90 -6.21
C LYS A 278 -11.26 18.55 -6.90
N ILE A 279 -11.60 17.44 -6.24
CA ILE A 279 -11.57 16.08 -6.80
C ILE A 279 -12.61 15.92 -7.93
N SER A 280 -13.78 16.57 -7.82
CA SER A 280 -14.79 16.49 -8.90
C SER A 280 -14.42 17.36 -10.11
N MET A 281 -13.70 18.47 -9.91
CA MET A 281 -13.29 19.39 -10.97
C MET A 281 -11.97 19.01 -11.65
N THR A 282 -11.05 18.38 -10.91
CA THR A 282 -9.67 18.10 -11.37
C THR A 282 -9.27 16.66 -11.07
N ASN A 283 -8.08 16.23 -11.51
CA ASN A 283 -7.57 14.91 -11.17
C ASN A 283 -7.45 14.78 -9.63
N PRO A 284 -7.89 13.65 -9.02
CA PRO A 284 -7.72 13.41 -7.59
C PRO A 284 -6.29 13.74 -7.07
N LEU A 285 -5.27 13.43 -7.87
CA LEU A 285 -3.86 13.67 -7.53
C LEU A 285 -3.49 15.16 -7.38
N SER A 286 -4.23 16.07 -8.02
CA SER A 286 -4.01 17.52 -7.89
C SER A 286 -4.74 18.15 -6.69
N ALA A 287 -5.69 17.43 -6.09
CA ALA A 287 -6.49 17.94 -4.97
C ALA A 287 -5.84 17.66 -3.60
N HIS A 288 -5.23 16.48 -3.45
CA HIS A 288 -4.58 16.07 -2.21
C HIS A 288 -3.06 16.08 -2.33
N GLY A 289 -2.35 16.09 -1.19
CA GLY A 289 -0.88 16.03 -1.12
C GLY A 289 -0.29 14.67 -1.50
N GLY A 290 -0.75 14.05 -2.59
CA GLY A 290 -0.50 12.66 -2.98
C GLY A 290 0.96 12.31 -3.29
N PHE A 291 1.14 11.27 -4.10
CA PHE A 291 2.45 10.88 -4.60
C PHE A 291 2.85 11.82 -5.74
N SER A 292 3.86 12.65 -5.49
CA SER A 292 4.48 13.44 -6.56
C SER A 292 5.28 12.49 -7.46
N PHE A 293 4.63 11.97 -8.50
CA PHE A 293 5.29 11.23 -9.60
C PHE A 293 6.07 12.15 -10.53
N VAL A 294 5.83 13.45 -10.40
CA VAL A 294 6.32 14.45 -11.32
C VAL A 294 7.61 15.04 -10.77
N SER A 295 8.64 14.98 -11.61
CA SER A 295 10.01 15.45 -11.40
C SER A 295 10.12 16.66 -10.48
N MET A 296 11.24 16.75 -9.74
CA MET A 296 11.74 17.90 -8.96
C MET A 296 11.63 19.30 -9.61
N TYR A 297 11.14 19.40 -10.85
CA TYR A 297 11.10 20.60 -11.69
C TYR A 297 9.69 21.14 -12.01
N GLN A 298 8.59 20.49 -11.59
CA GLN A 298 7.26 21.13 -11.66
C GLN A 298 6.85 21.64 -10.27
N SER A 299 6.73 22.95 -10.18
CA SER A 299 6.84 23.76 -8.96
C SER A 299 5.53 23.98 -8.19
N GLU A 300 4.42 23.38 -8.58
CA GLU A 300 3.12 23.64 -7.96
C GLU A 300 2.70 22.50 -7.04
N LEU A 301 2.64 22.81 -5.74
CA LEU A 301 2.07 21.92 -4.73
C LEU A 301 0.59 21.67 -5.04
N SER A 302 0.15 20.41 -4.99
CA SER A 302 -1.28 20.06 -5.03
C SER A 302 -2.02 20.76 -3.88
N TYR A 303 -3.17 21.36 -4.17
CA TYR A 303 -4.00 22.09 -3.20
C TYR A 303 -5.48 21.78 -3.39
N ALA A 304 -6.21 21.69 -2.29
CA ALA A 304 -7.66 21.61 -2.29
C ALA A 304 -8.28 23.02 -2.33
N THR A 305 -7.75 23.92 -1.51
CA THR A 305 -8.21 25.31 -1.37
C THR A 305 -7.05 26.22 -0.96
N PHE A 306 -7.35 27.51 -0.79
CA PHE A 306 -6.43 28.52 -0.30
C PHE A 306 -6.94 29.17 0.98
N GLY A 307 -6.02 29.51 1.89
CA GLY A 307 -6.32 30.35 3.06
C GLY A 307 -6.45 31.84 2.72
N ALA A 308 -6.69 32.67 3.73
CA ALA A 308 -6.83 34.12 3.62
C ALA A 308 -5.62 34.80 2.97
N SER A 309 -4.40 34.32 3.26
CA SER A 309 -3.15 34.87 2.69
C SER A 309 -2.75 34.15 1.40
N ARG A 310 -3.68 33.43 0.76
CA ARG A 310 -3.46 32.56 -0.41
C ARG A 310 -2.47 31.43 -0.15
N GLU A 311 -2.37 30.97 1.09
CA GLU A 311 -1.60 29.77 1.42
C GLU A 311 -2.30 28.50 0.89
N PRO A 312 -1.60 27.57 0.22
CA PRO A 312 -2.21 26.35 -0.26
C PRO A 312 -2.57 25.41 0.91
N ILE A 313 -3.76 24.81 0.85
CA ILE A 313 -4.26 23.87 1.87
C ILE A 313 -4.71 22.59 1.16
N ASN A 314 -4.10 21.46 1.53
CA ASN A 314 -4.47 20.12 1.04
C ASN A 314 -4.60 19.06 2.14
N ALA A 315 -4.31 19.46 3.38
CA ALA A 315 -4.51 18.67 4.59
C ALA A 315 -4.95 19.61 5.71
N TRP A 316 -5.41 19.02 6.80
CA TRP A 316 -5.96 19.73 7.94
C TRP A 316 -5.51 19.07 9.23
N LEU A 317 -5.15 19.90 10.21
CA LEU A 317 -4.78 19.46 11.55
C LEU A 317 -5.76 20.07 12.56
N PRO A 318 -6.54 19.27 13.29
CA PRO A 318 -7.45 19.78 14.31
C PRO A 318 -6.71 20.58 15.38
N LEU A 319 -7.32 21.69 15.83
CA LEU A 319 -6.84 22.47 16.95
C LEU A 319 -7.74 22.27 18.15
N TYR A 320 -7.14 22.04 19.31
CA TYR A 320 -7.87 21.81 20.53
C TYR A 320 -7.85 23.06 21.40
N VAL A 321 -8.90 23.86 21.26
CA VAL A 321 -9.05 25.15 21.95
C VAL A 321 -9.31 24.97 23.45
N CYS A 322 -10.04 23.91 23.84
CA CYS A 322 -10.34 23.61 25.23
C CYS A 322 -10.48 22.08 25.45
N PRO A 323 -10.44 21.59 26.71
CA PRO A 323 -10.59 20.17 27.01
C PRO A 323 -11.91 19.57 26.47
N ALA A 324 -12.98 20.34 26.49
CA ALA A 324 -14.27 19.94 25.95
C ALA A 324 -14.23 19.74 24.42
N HIS A 325 -13.48 20.59 23.71
CA HIS A 325 -13.24 20.44 22.27
C HIS A 325 -12.35 19.21 21.97
N TRP A 326 -11.34 18.96 22.81
CA TRP A 326 -10.53 17.74 22.74
C TRP A 326 -11.36 16.47 22.88
N GLU A 327 -12.23 16.39 23.88
CA GLU A 327 -13.05 15.19 24.09
C GLU A 327 -14.06 14.93 22.95
N ARG A 328 -14.53 15.96 22.25
CA ARG A 328 -15.42 15.81 21.09
C ARG A 328 -14.72 15.30 19.82
N VAL A 329 -13.49 15.73 19.56
CA VAL A 329 -12.79 15.49 18.27
C VAL A 329 -11.89 14.25 18.32
N LYS A 330 -11.72 13.65 19.50
CA LYS A 330 -10.88 12.47 19.71
C LYS A 330 -11.55 11.14 19.33
N SER A 331 -12.87 11.13 19.15
CA SER A 331 -13.66 9.94 18.73
C SER A 331 -13.36 9.52 17.30
#